data_AF-A0A916CWX8-F1
#
_entry.id   AF-A0A916CWX8-F1
#
_cell.length_a   1.000
_cell.length_b   1.000
_cell.length_c   1.000
_cell.angle_alpha   90.00
_cell.angle_beta   90.00
_cell.angle_gamma   90.00
#
_symmetry.space_group_name_H-M   'P 1'
#
loop_
_entity.id
_entity.type
_entity.pdbx_description
1 polymer ?
#
loop_
_entity_poly.entity_id
_entity_poly.type
_entity_poly.pdbx_seq_one_letter_code
_entity_poly.pdbx_strand_id
1 'polypeptide(L)'
;MAPLPAPETEARRILELARKDRPAARAVLRELPIDLQVAAICELPVAARARLIELLPNPERVIPRLPEAELCFTAKAVGLADAGWILEHATNEQIQACFDLDAWRADALDPAALESWFDAVADAGEETLLRGVHAIDPEILYLFLRGRLRVEMKPNDEGWQPEPGSQSIEGQFFFGAIHGGDDLETISALLGRLFESDYWLYFRMMQAIVWEDAAENEEFALRWRRGRLEDLGFPPIDEAIGVYAHLREEKWAEVPEGPPALVAEDFHLPVYPPKLPVGLEASHLLFRAAAELDSDERSALFFAFISLANHVAVADRMPLGDAESIPTAIEKAARVASIGLEHLARVRAESPASLLRRVAVAHLFRVGANLERTGREPQDAPR
;
A
#
# COMPACT_ATOMS: atom_id res chain seq x y z
N MET A 1 36.88 7.15 2.24
CA MET A 1 35.86 6.15 2.63
C MET A 1 35.66 5.23 1.44
N ALA A 2 35.76 3.91 1.63
CA ALA A 2 35.33 2.97 0.59
C ALA A 2 33.83 3.19 0.33
N PRO A 3 33.35 3.08 -0.93
CA PRO A 3 31.92 3.16 -1.20
C PRO A 3 31.21 2.07 -0.40
N LEU A 4 30.12 2.44 0.29
CA LEU A 4 29.30 1.47 1.02
C LEU A 4 28.72 0.47 0.00
N PRO A 5 28.72 -0.83 0.31
CA PRO A 5 28.13 -1.84 -0.56
C PRO A 5 26.64 -1.56 -0.80
N ALA A 6 26.11 -2.02 -1.94
CA ALA A 6 24.69 -1.91 -2.25
C ALA A 6 23.84 -2.52 -1.10
N PRO A 7 22.73 -1.87 -0.68
CA PRO A 7 21.99 -2.27 0.53
C PRO A 7 21.55 -3.74 0.51
N GLU A 8 21.05 -4.27 -0.61
CA GLU A 8 20.68 -5.68 -0.77
C GLU A 8 21.85 -6.65 -0.51
N THR A 9 23.03 -6.35 -1.05
CA THR A 9 24.23 -7.16 -0.88
C THR A 9 24.67 -7.18 0.58
N GLU A 10 24.61 -6.02 1.24
CA GLU A 10 24.92 -5.92 2.68
C GLU A 10 23.86 -6.63 3.53
N ALA A 11 22.58 -6.51 3.18
CA ALA A 11 21.49 -7.22 3.84
C ALA A 11 21.67 -8.75 3.80
N ARG A 12 21.97 -9.30 2.61
CA ARG A 12 22.26 -10.73 2.43
C ARG A 12 23.48 -11.17 3.23
N ARG A 13 24.54 -10.38 3.21
CA ARG A 13 25.76 -10.63 4.00
C ARG A 13 25.48 -10.64 5.51
N ILE A 14 24.67 -9.71 6.01
CA ILE A 14 24.26 -9.66 7.42
C ILE A 14 23.45 -10.90 7.79
N LEU A 15 22.49 -11.30 6.95
CA LEU A 15 21.70 -12.53 7.17
C LEU A 15 22.57 -13.80 7.14
N GLU A 16 23.56 -13.87 6.25
CA GLU A 16 24.53 -14.98 6.22
C GLU A 16 25.41 -15.01 7.47
N LEU A 17 25.87 -13.83 7.93
CA LEU A 17 26.62 -13.70 9.17
C LEU A 17 25.76 -14.13 10.37
N ALA A 18 24.49 -13.75 10.41
CA ALA A 18 23.57 -14.08 11.50
C ALA A 18 23.35 -15.59 11.69
N ARG A 19 23.53 -16.40 10.63
CA ARG A 19 23.50 -17.87 10.72
C ARG A 19 24.69 -18.47 11.48
N LYS A 20 25.81 -17.75 11.53
CA LYS A 20 27.06 -18.20 12.18
C LYS A 20 27.31 -17.49 13.51
N ASP A 21 27.03 -16.19 13.55
CA ASP A 21 27.30 -15.29 14.67
C ASP A 21 26.25 -14.16 14.69
N ARG A 22 25.14 -14.42 15.39
CA ARG A 22 24.03 -13.45 15.54
C ARG A 22 24.48 -12.16 16.26
N PRO A 23 25.29 -12.21 17.34
CA PRO A 23 25.86 -11.00 17.94
C PRO A 23 26.68 -10.14 16.97
N ALA A 24 27.55 -10.76 16.16
CA ALA A 24 28.33 -10.02 15.16
C ALA A 24 27.44 -9.40 14.07
N ALA A 25 26.42 -10.12 13.59
CA ALA A 25 25.46 -9.57 12.63
C ALA A 25 24.69 -8.35 13.19
N ARG A 26 24.25 -8.43 14.45
CA ARG A 26 23.63 -7.29 15.15
C ARG A 26 24.57 -6.11 15.30
N ALA A 27 25.87 -6.36 15.55
CA ALA A 27 26.86 -5.30 15.62
C ALA A 27 27.06 -4.61 14.27
N VAL A 28 27.16 -5.37 13.17
CA VAL A 28 27.26 -4.79 11.81
C VAL A 28 26.03 -3.95 11.49
N LEU A 29 24.82 -4.47 11.74
CA LEU A 29 23.57 -3.75 11.47
C LEU A 29 23.45 -2.46 12.31
N ARG A 30 23.93 -2.47 13.55
CA ARG A 30 23.94 -1.28 14.44
C ARG A 30 24.79 -0.13 13.90
N GLU A 31 25.91 -0.44 13.26
CA GLU A 31 26.82 0.59 12.72
C GLU A 31 26.29 1.23 11.43
N LEU A 32 25.27 0.64 10.78
CA LEU A 32 24.65 1.23 9.61
C LEU A 32 23.77 2.45 9.99
N PRO A 33 23.84 3.56 9.24
CA PRO A 33 22.84 4.62 9.31
C PRO A 33 21.42 4.09 9.12
N ILE A 34 20.44 4.71 9.79
CA ILE A 34 19.04 4.26 9.73
C ILE A 34 18.52 4.15 8.30
N ASP A 35 18.85 5.11 7.43
CA ASP A 35 18.44 5.08 6.01
C ASP A 35 18.92 3.81 5.28
N LEU A 36 20.13 3.34 5.62
CA LEU A 36 20.67 2.12 5.03
C LEU A 36 20.09 0.87 5.66
N GLN A 37 19.64 0.91 6.92
CA GLN A 37 18.89 -0.18 7.53
C GLN A 37 17.51 -0.32 6.86
N VAL A 38 16.79 0.79 6.65
CA VAL A 38 15.52 0.82 5.92
C VAL A 38 15.71 0.28 4.50
N ALA A 39 16.69 0.81 3.76
CA ALA A 39 16.99 0.34 2.41
C ALA A 39 17.33 -1.17 2.37
N ALA A 40 18.16 -1.64 3.31
CA ALA A 40 18.52 -3.04 3.41
C ALA A 40 17.30 -3.96 3.66
N ILE A 41 16.32 -3.49 4.45
CA ILE A 41 15.06 -4.21 4.66
C ILE A 41 14.23 -4.22 3.37
N CYS A 42 13.97 -3.05 2.78
CA CYS A 42 13.06 -2.96 1.63
C CYS A 42 13.61 -3.66 0.37
N GLU A 43 14.93 -3.68 0.17
CA GLU A 43 15.56 -4.37 -0.96
C GLU A 43 15.60 -5.90 -0.81
N LEU A 44 15.31 -6.45 0.38
CA LEU A 44 15.16 -7.89 0.54
C LEU A 44 13.81 -8.38 -0.01
N PRO A 45 13.75 -9.62 -0.54
CA PRO A 45 12.48 -10.30 -0.76
C PRO A 45 11.63 -10.26 0.52
N VAL A 46 10.33 -10.03 0.38
CA VAL A 46 9.45 -9.78 1.55
C VAL A 46 9.53 -10.92 2.59
N ALA A 47 9.58 -12.17 2.14
CA ALA A 47 9.77 -13.35 2.98
C ALA A 47 11.12 -13.41 3.76
N ALA A 48 12.04 -12.49 3.53
CA ALA A 48 13.31 -12.37 4.24
C ALA A 48 13.38 -11.16 5.17
N ARG A 49 12.45 -10.20 5.07
CA ARG A 49 12.49 -8.92 5.80
C ARG A 49 12.43 -9.11 7.31
N ALA A 50 11.49 -9.93 7.79
CA ALA A 50 11.33 -10.22 9.22
C ALA A 50 12.64 -10.69 9.87
N ARG A 51 13.40 -11.56 9.19
CA ARG A 51 14.69 -12.06 9.68
C ARG A 51 15.73 -10.95 9.88
N LEU A 52 15.70 -9.90 9.06
CA LEU A 52 16.59 -8.75 9.25
C LEU A 52 16.05 -7.81 10.34
N ILE A 53 14.72 -7.62 10.40
CA ILE A 53 14.07 -6.78 11.42
C ILE A 53 14.33 -7.34 12.83
N GLU A 54 14.29 -8.66 13.05
CA GLU A 54 14.64 -9.31 14.34
C GLU A 54 16.10 -9.07 14.81
N LEU A 55 16.97 -8.63 13.89
CA LEU A 55 18.35 -8.29 14.19
C LEU A 55 18.52 -6.80 14.52
N LEU A 56 17.49 -5.97 14.31
CA LEU A 56 17.57 -4.54 14.57
C LEU A 56 17.89 -4.30 16.06
N PRO A 57 18.86 -3.43 16.36
CA PRO A 57 19.16 -3.06 17.73
C PRO A 57 18.14 -2.06 18.30
N ASN A 58 17.49 -1.27 17.43
CA ASN A 58 16.56 -0.20 17.77
C ASN A 58 15.39 -0.20 16.76
N PRO A 59 14.52 -1.24 16.77
CA PRO A 59 13.41 -1.35 15.83
C PRO A 59 12.49 -0.12 15.83
N GLU A 60 12.30 0.52 16.98
CA GLU A 60 11.51 1.74 17.19
C GLU A 60 12.04 2.98 16.45
N ARG A 61 13.27 2.93 15.94
CA ARG A 61 13.86 4.01 15.11
C ARG A 61 13.83 3.72 13.61
N VAL A 62 13.56 2.47 13.24
CA VAL A 62 13.70 1.97 11.86
C VAL A 62 12.34 1.63 11.28
N ILE A 63 11.49 0.91 12.03
CA ILE A 63 10.14 0.53 11.59
C ILE A 63 9.30 1.77 11.23
N PRO A 64 9.29 2.86 12.04
CA PRO A 64 8.59 4.10 11.67
C PRO A 64 9.05 4.76 10.36
N ARG A 65 10.18 4.32 9.80
CA ARG A 65 10.76 4.86 8.57
C ARG A 65 10.61 3.94 7.37
N LEU A 66 10.02 2.76 7.56
CA LEU A 66 9.58 1.94 6.44
C LEU A 66 8.42 2.67 5.73
N PRO A 67 8.39 2.70 4.38
CA PRO A 67 7.20 3.13 3.66
C PRO A 67 5.99 2.29 4.08
N GLU A 68 4.82 2.91 4.05
CA GLU A 68 3.58 2.38 4.62
C GLU A 68 3.20 1.03 3.99
N ALA A 69 3.28 0.91 2.66
CA ALA A 69 2.99 -0.33 1.98
C ALA A 69 4.04 -1.41 2.29
N GLU A 70 5.31 -1.04 2.51
CA GLU A 70 6.37 -1.99 2.85
C GLU A 70 6.15 -2.62 4.23
N LEU A 71 5.61 -1.87 5.18
CA LEU A 71 5.19 -2.41 6.47
C LEU A 71 4.03 -3.41 6.28
N CYS A 72 2.99 -3.01 5.53
CA CYS A 72 1.84 -3.85 5.24
C CYS A 72 2.25 -5.20 4.62
N PHE A 73 3.10 -5.16 3.58
CA PHE A 73 3.64 -6.35 2.94
C PHE A 73 4.43 -7.23 3.91
N THR A 74 5.25 -6.61 4.76
CA THR A 74 6.08 -7.33 5.72
C THR A 74 5.23 -8.03 6.78
N ALA A 75 4.23 -7.34 7.35
CA ALA A 75 3.30 -7.92 8.30
C ALA A 75 2.53 -9.11 7.70
N LYS A 76 2.02 -8.97 6.47
CA LYS A 76 1.32 -10.04 5.77
C LYS A 76 2.22 -11.24 5.44
N ALA A 77 3.49 -11.00 5.10
CA ALA A 77 4.43 -12.08 4.82
C ALA A 77 4.89 -12.84 6.07
N VAL A 78 4.88 -12.18 7.24
CA VAL A 78 5.02 -12.86 8.54
C VAL A 78 3.77 -13.69 8.85
N GLY A 79 2.61 -13.16 8.48
CA GLY A 79 1.29 -13.65 8.89
C GLY A 79 0.75 -12.71 9.97
N LEU A 80 -0.47 -12.19 9.77
CA LEU A 80 -1.02 -11.13 10.63
C LEU A 80 -1.11 -11.55 12.10
N ALA A 81 -1.45 -12.81 12.37
CA ALA A 81 -1.51 -13.37 13.72
C ALA A 81 -0.15 -13.41 14.46
N ASP A 82 0.97 -13.29 13.73
CA ASP A 82 2.33 -13.32 14.28
C ASP A 82 3.07 -11.97 14.07
N ALA A 83 2.35 -10.94 13.62
CA ALA A 83 2.94 -9.65 13.21
C ALA A 83 2.94 -8.59 14.33
N GLY A 84 2.37 -8.87 15.51
CA GLY A 84 2.20 -7.89 16.59
C GLY A 84 3.51 -7.19 17.00
N TRP A 85 4.61 -7.94 17.10
CA TRP A 85 5.94 -7.40 17.45
C TRP A 85 6.52 -6.41 16.43
N ILE A 86 6.05 -6.41 15.18
CA ILE A 86 6.42 -5.39 14.19
C ILE A 86 5.49 -4.18 14.35
N LEU A 87 4.19 -4.43 14.48
CA LEU A 87 3.15 -3.39 14.58
C LEU A 87 3.27 -2.56 15.87
N GLU A 88 3.83 -3.14 16.93
CA GLU A 88 4.16 -2.43 18.19
C GLU A 88 4.93 -1.13 17.91
N HIS A 89 5.82 -1.16 16.93
CA HIS A 89 6.68 -0.04 16.55
C HIS A 89 6.16 0.81 15.37
N ALA A 90 4.99 0.48 14.82
CA ALA A 90 4.43 1.19 13.68
C ALA A 90 3.86 2.57 14.08
N THR A 91 3.97 3.54 13.18
CA THR A 91 3.31 4.85 13.33
C THR A 91 1.80 4.73 13.10
N ASN A 92 1.07 5.78 13.46
CA ASN A 92 -0.38 5.87 13.23
C ASN A 92 -0.71 5.79 11.74
N GLU A 93 0.05 6.51 10.91
CA GLU A 93 -0.10 6.56 9.46
C GLU A 93 0.16 5.18 8.85
N GLN A 94 1.18 4.47 9.33
CA GLN A 94 1.48 3.12 8.90
C GLN A 94 0.36 2.12 9.26
N ILE A 95 -0.21 2.22 10.47
CA ILE A 95 -1.35 1.39 10.87
C ILE A 95 -2.56 1.69 9.97
N GLN A 96 -2.94 2.96 9.84
CA GLN A 96 -4.05 3.40 8.96
C GLN A 96 -3.87 2.90 7.52
N ALA A 97 -2.67 3.02 6.96
CA ALA A 97 -2.37 2.55 5.61
C ALA A 97 -2.53 1.03 5.45
N CYS A 98 -2.24 0.23 6.49
CA CYS A 98 -2.47 -1.21 6.44
C CYS A 98 -3.96 -1.53 6.23
N PHE A 99 -4.85 -0.83 6.94
CA PHE A 99 -6.30 -0.95 6.73
C PHE A 99 -6.72 -0.48 5.33
N ASP A 100 -6.21 0.66 4.86
CA ASP A 100 -6.56 1.18 3.53
C ASP A 100 -6.12 0.25 2.39
N LEU A 101 -4.94 -0.36 2.52
CA LEU A 101 -4.36 -1.19 1.47
C LEU A 101 -4.96 -2.60 1.39
N ASP A 102 -5.41 -3.17 2.52
CA ASP A 102 -5.70 -4.60 2.59
C ASP A 102 -7.05 -4.99 3.21
N ALA A 103 -7.72 -4.11 3.96
CA ALA A 103 -9.04 -4.40 4.54
C ALA A 103 -10.22 -4.28 3.54
N TRP A 104 -9.93 -4.09 2.25
CA TRP A 104 -10.92 -3.79 1.22
C TRP A 104 -10.82 -4.75 0.03
N ARG A 105 -11.95 -4.99 -0.64
CA ARG A 105 -12.03 -5.64 -1.95
C ARG A 105 -12.69 -4.67 -2.92
N ALA A 106 -11.86 -4.07 -3.77
CA ALA A 106 -12.24 -2.91 -4.56
C ALA A 106 -12.75 -1.76 -3.67
N ASP A 107 -14.06 -1.51 -3.68
CA ASP A 107 -14.71 -0.41 -2.99
C ASP A 107 -15.54 -0.85 -1.76
N ALA A 108 -15.55 -2.15 -1.43
CA ALA A 108 -16.27 -2.69 -0.29
C ALA A 108 -15.30 -3.18 0.79
N LEU A 109 -15.66 -3.01 2.06
CA LEU A 109 -14.89 -3.58 3.17
C LEU A 109 -14.96 -5.11 3.15
N ASP A 110 -13.86 -5.74 3.52
CA ASP A 110 -13.77 -7.18 3.74
C ASP A 110 -13.78 -7.45 5.25
N PRO A 111 -14.89 -7.97 5.82
CA PRO A 111 -15.01 -8.19 7.25
C PRO A 111 -13.92 -9.08 7.84
N ALA A 112 -13.45 -10.09 7.09
CA ALA A 112 -12.44 -11.03 7.56
C ALA A 112 -11.04 -10.42 7.53
N ALA A 113 -10.72 -9.63 6.50
CA ALA A 113 -9.48 -8.88 6.45
C ALA A 113 -9.44 -7.80 7.55
N LEU A 114 -10.56 -7.10 7.74
CA LEU A 114 -10.72 -6.11 8.80
C LEU A 114 -10.47 -6.74 10.18
N GLU A 115 -11.08 -7.90 10.45
CA GLU A 115 -10.84 -8.70 11.68
C GLU A 115 -9.37 -9.00 11.87
N SER A 116 -8.73 -9.57 10.84
CA SER A 116 -7.34 -10.02 10.92
C SER A 116 -6.38 -8.86 11.24
N TRP A 117 -6.67 -7.66 10.74
CA TRP A 117 -5.89 -6.47 11.05
C TRP A 117 -6.14 -5.94 12.47
N PHE A 118 -7.40 -5.93 12.94
CA PHE A 118 -7.68 -5.57 14.34
C PHE A 118 -7.02 -6.54 15.32
N ASP A 119 -7.09 -7.85 15.05
CA ASP A 119 -6.46 -8.88 15.87
C ASP A 119 -4.93 -8.72 15.89
N ALA A 120 -4.31 -8.43 14.74
CA ALA A 120 -2.86 -8.18 14.66
C ALA A 120 -2.43 -6.95 15.47
N VAL A 121 -3.22 -5.86 15.42
CA VAL A 121 -2.96 -4.65 16.20
C VAL A 121 -3.22 -4.89 17.70
N ALA A 122 -4.21 -5.73 18.05
CA ALA A 122 -4.47 -6.12 19.43
C ALA A 122 -3.34 -7.00 20.02
N ASP A 123 -2.80 -7.94 19.23
CA ASP A 123 -1.66 -8.78 19.61
C ASP A 123 -0.38 -7.95 19.83
N ALA A 124 -0.23 -6.81 19.16
CA ALA A 124 0.85 -5.85 19.38
C ALA A 124 0.81 -5.15 20.75
N GLY A 125 -0.21 -5.43 21.57
CA GLY A 125 -0.35 -4.94 22.94
C GLY A 125 -1.34 -3.78 23.08
N GLU A 126 -1.76 -3.55 24.33
CA GLU A 126 -2.85 -2.63 24.66
C GLU A 126 -2.59 -1.18 24.23
N GLU A 127 -1.36 -0.68 24.41
CA GLU A 127 -0.99 0.68 23.98
C GLU A 127 -1.06 0.83 22.46
N THR A 128 -0.63 -0.19 21.72
CA THR A 128 -0.69 -0.20 20.26
C THR A 128 -2.13 -0.31 19.76
N LEU A 129 -2.97 -1.10 20.43
CA LEU A 129 -4.41 -1.16 20.15
C LEU A 129 -5.07 0.19 20.33
N LEU A 130 -4.87 0.86 21.46
CA LEU A 130 -5.43 2.19 21.72
C LEU A 130 -4.93 3.21 20.68
N ARG A 131 -3.64 3.21 20.39
CA ARG A 131 -3.07 4.06 19.34
C ARG A 131 -3.69 3.77 17.98
N GLY A 132 -3.86 2.50 17.63
CA GLY A 132 -4.43 2.05 16.37
C GLY A 132 -5.89 2.46 16.20
N VAL A 133 -6.74 2.28 17.22
CA VAL A 133 -8.16 2.70 17.16
C VAL A 133 -8.34 4.21 17.07
N HIS A 134 -7.38 4.99 17.57
CA HIS A 134 -7.34 6.44 17.35
C HIS A 134 -6.77 6.86 15.99
N ALA A 135 -5.90 6.03 15.41
CA ALA A 135 -5.29 6.30 14.12
C ALA A 135 -6.25 6.05 12.96
N ILE A 136 -7.10 5.03 13.07
CA ILE A 136 -8.07 4.68 12.04
C ILE A 136 -9.26 5.64 12.00
N ASP A 137 -9.91 5.75 10.83
CA ASP A 137 -11.19 6.46 10.72
C ASP A 137 -12.21 5.89 11.72
N PRO A 138 -12.98 6.75 12.42
CA PRO A 138 -13.99 6.29 13.37
C PRO A 138 -15.08 5.44 12.68
N GLU A 139 -15.33 5.64 11.38
CA GLU A 139 -16.23 4.82 10.58
C GLU A 139 -15.72 3.37 10.46
N ILE A 140 -14.40 3.14 10.35
CA ILE A 140 -13.80 1.78 10.32
C ILE A 140 -13.98 1.09 11.67
N LEU A 141 -13.71 1.80 12.78
CA LEU A 141 -13.93 1.27 14.12
C LEU A 141 -15.41 0.96 14.35
N TYR A 142 -16.30 1.86 13.94
CA TYR A 142 -17.75 1.65 14.00
C TYR A 142 -18.17 0.41 13.21
N LEU A 143 -17.73 0.25 11.95
CA LEU A 143 -18.10 -0.90 11.11
C LEU A 143 -17.57 -2.22 11.69
N PHE A 144 -16.37 -2.21 12.25
CA PHE A 144 -15.81 -3.36 12.97
C PHE A 144 -16.65 -3.75 14.18
N LEU A 145 -17.02 -2.79 15.04
CA LEU A 145 -17.82 -3.04 16.23
C LEU A 145 -19.27 -3.40 15.86
N ARG A 146 -19.87 -2.71 14.89
CA ARG A 146 -21.25 -2.93 14.43
C ARG A 146 -21.46 -4.31 13.84
N GLY A 147 -20.43 -4.86 13.17
CA GLY A 147 -20.45 -6.22 12.64
C GLY A 147 -20.39 -7.33 13.69
N ARG A 148 -20.01 -6.99 14.94
CA ARG A 148 -19.79 -7.95 16.04
C ARG A 148 -20.70 -7.75 17.24
N LEU A 149 -21.16 -6.52 17.46
CA LEU A 149 -21.94 -6.14 18.62
C LEU A 149 -23.36 -5.75 18.25
N ARG A 150 -24.30 -6.37 18.96
CA ARG A 150 -25.61 -5.77 19.19
C ARG A 150 -25.48 -4.85 20.40
N VAL A 151 -25.93 -3.61 20.27
CA VAL A 151 -25.96 -2.63 21.36
C VAL A 151 -27.38 -2.12 21.55
N GLU A 152 -27.79 -2.01 22.81
CA GLU A 152 -29.06 -1.43 23.24
C GLU A 152 -28.80 -0.31 24.23
N MET A 153 -29.41 0.84 24.00
CA MET A 153 -29.43 1.91 24.98
C MET A 153 -30.62 1.71 25.93
N LYS A 154 -30.35 1.69 27.24
CA LYS A 154 -31.37 1.53 28.29
C LYS A 154 -32.46 2.61 28.13
N PRO A 155 -33.73 2.22 27.95
CA PRO A 155 -34.84 3.16 27.86
C PRO A 155 -35.27 3.67 29.24
N ASN A 156 -36.06 4.74 29.25
CA ASN A 156 -36.73 5.25 30.45
C ASN A 156 -38.00 4.43 30.74
N ASP A 157 -37.84 3.11 30.96
CA ASP A 157 -38.90 2.18 31.33
C ASP A 157 -38.44 1.35 32.54
N GLU A 158 -39.18 1.43 33.66
CA GLU A 158 -38.85 0.75 34.92
C GLU A 158 -38.94 -0.78 34.83
N GLY A 159 -39.68 -1.33 33.86
CA GLY A 159 -39.82 -2.76 33.66
C GLY A 159 -38.82 -3.36 32.67
N TRP A 160 -38.01 -2.53 32.01
CA TRP A 160 -37.08 -2.99 30.99
C TRP A 160 -35.92 -3.78 31.59
N GLN A 161 -35.54 -4.86 30.92
CA GLN A 161 -34.35 -5.65 31.21
C GLN A 161 -33.58 -5.86 29.91
N PRO A 162 -32.24 -5.85 29.97
CA PRO A 162 -31.42 -6.16 28.81
C PRO A 162 -31.62 -7.62 28.40
N GLU A 163 -31.23 -7.95 27.17
CA GLU A 163 -31.21 -9.34 26.74
C GLU A 163 -30.31 -10.22 27.64
N PRO A 164 -30.71 -11.48 27.90
CA PRO A 164 -29.88 -12.40 28.67
C PRO A 164 -28.48 -12.55 28.07
N GLY A 165 -27.45 -12.35 28.88
CA GLY A 165 -26.05 -12.43 28.47
C GLY A 165 -25.45 -11.11 27.96
N SER A 166 -26.23 -10.03 27.89
CA SER A 166 -25.68 -8.70 27.63
C SER A 166 -24.76 -8.24 28.76
N GLN A 167 -23.67 -7.57 28.37
CA GLN A 167 -22.72 -6.91 29.26
C GLN A 167 -22.96 -5.40 29.24
N SER A 168 -22.49 -4.70 30.27
CA SER A 168 -22.53 -3.24 30.33
C SER A 168 -21.38 -2.72 31.18
N ILE A 169 -20.74 -1.65 30.74
CA ILE A 169 -19.67 -0.97 31.48
C ILE A 169 -20.26 0.05 32.46
N GLU A 170 -21.19 0.89 31.98
CA GLU A 170 -21.71 2.05 32.72
C GLU A 170 -23.20 1.95 33.09
N GLY A 171 -23.89 0.88 32.68
CA GLY A 171 -25.32 0.67 32.95
C GLY A 171 -26.27 1.45 32.04
N GLN A 172 -25.75 2.21 31.07
CA GLN A 172 -26.53 2.93 30.06
C GLN A 172 -26.62 2.16 28.73
N PHE A 173 -25.51 1.66 28.21
CA PHE A 173 -25.50 0.78 27.02
C PHE A 173 -25.27 -0.66 27.45
N PHE A 174 -26.05 -1.55 26.86
CA PHE A 174 -25.95 -2.99 27.03
C PHE A 174 -25.59 -3.61 25.69
N PHE A 175 -24.62 -4.52 25.67
CA PHE A 175 -24.11 -5.08 24.43
C PHE A 175 -23.82 -6.56 24.52
N GLY A 176 -23.87 -7.24 23.39
CA GLY A 176 -23.57 -8.67 23.26
C GLY A 176 -23.15 -9.03 21.83
N ALA A 177 -22.52 -10.19 21.68
CA ALA A 177 -22.08 -10.71 20.39
C ALA A 177 -23.27 -10.94 19.43
N ILE A 178 -23.08 -10.62 18.15
CA ILE A 178 -24.07 -10.91 17.10
C ILE A 178 -23.98 -12.38 16.68
N HIS A 179 -22.76 -12.92 16.57
CA HIS A 179 -22.54 -14.30 16.14
C HIS A 179 -22.03 -15.18 17.28
N GLY A 180 -22.45 -16.44 17.28
CA GLY A 180 -21.88 -17.45 18.17
C GLY A 180 -20.43 -17.72 17.78
N GLY A 181 -19.48 -17.19 18.55
CA GLY A 181 -18.05 -17.31 18.29
C GLY A 181 -17.30 -15.97 18.24
N ASP A 182 -17.99 -14.83 18.18
CA ASP A 182 -17.32 -13.52 18.28
C ASP A 182 -16.62 -13.42 19.65
N ASP A 183 -15.37 -12.93 19.65
CA ASP A 183 -14.59 -12.73 20.87
C ASP A 183 -15.09 -11.49 21.64
N LEU A 184 -16.20 -11.67 22.35
CA LEU A 184 -16.78 -10.64 23.18
C LEU A 184 -15.84 -10.22 24.32
N GLU A 185 -14.91 -11.07 24.75
CA GLU A 185 -13.96 -10.74 25.82
C GLU A 185 -12.97 -9.67 25.36
N THR A 186 -12.32 -9.87 24.21
CA THR A 186 -11.40 -8.88 23.62
C THR A 186 -12.10 -7.56 23.30
N ILE A 187 -13.30 -7.61 22.73
CA ILE A 187 -14.07 -6.39 22.42
C ILE A 187 -14.49 -5.66 23.71
N SER A 188 -14.91 -6.39 24.74
CA SER A 188 -15.27 -5.79 26.03
C SER A 188 -14.08 -5.14 26.71
N ALA A 189 -12.89 -5.76 26.61
CA ALA A 189 -11.65 -5.16 27.08
C ALA A 189 -11.35 -3.85 26.33
N LEU A 190 -11.42 -3.85 25.00
CA LEU A 190 -11.26 -2.63 24.20
C LEU A 190 -12.25 -1.52 24.59
N LEU A 191 -13.54 -1.85 24.70
CA LEU A 191 -14.58 -0.89 25.11
C LEU A 191 -14.32 -0.36 26.52
N GLY A 192 -13.90 -1.22 27.45
CA GLY A 192 -13.52 -0.83 28.81
C GLY A 192 -12.34 0.14 28.81
N ARG A 193 -11.33 -0.09 27.97
CA ARG A 193 -10.19 0.83 27.82
C ARG A 193 -10.59 2.16 27.21
N LEU A 194 -11.37 2.15 26.14
CA LEU A 194 -11.90 3.38 25.57
C LEU A 194 -12.71 4.17 26.61
N PHE A 195 -13.55 3.50 27.40
CA PHE A 195 -14.29 4.17 28.48
C PHE A 195 -13.36 4.85 29.51
N GLU A 196 -12.24 4.22 29.86
CA GLU A 196 -11.25 4.75 30.81
C GLU A 196 -10.37 5.87 30.20
N SER A 197 -9.94 5.73 28.95
CA SER A 197 -8.94 6.60 28.31
C SER A 197 -9.53 7.72 27.45
N ASP A 198 -10.60 7.44 26.72
CA ASP A 198 -11.33 8.39 25.86
C ASP A 198 -12.83 8.07 25.84
N TYR A 199 -13.49 8.50 26.91
CA TYR A 199 -14.93 8.34 27.08
C TYR A 199 -15.74 8.86 25.88
N TRP A 200 -15.27 9.91 25.18
CA TRP A 200 -16.01 10.47 24.06
C TRP A 200 -15.99 9.56 22.84
N LEU A 201 -14.85 8.94 22.54
CA LEU A 201 -14.77 7.95 21.47
C LEU A 201 -15.62 6.72 21.82
N TYR A 202 -15.52 6.20 23.04
CA TYR A 202 -16.41 5.13 23.52
C TYR A 202 -17.88 5.49 23.33
N PHE A 203 -18.31 6.63 23.87
CA PHE A 203 -19.71 7.06 23.82
C PHE A 203 -20.19 7.25 22.39
N ARG A 204 -19.35 7.83 21.51
CA ARG A 204 -19.66 7.97 20.07
C ARG A 204 -19.86 6.61 19.40
N MET A 205 -18.98 5.64 19.65
CA MET A 205 -19.12 4.28 19.07
C MET A 205 -20.41 3.61 19.54
N MET A 206 -20.73 3.67 20.84
CA MET A 206 -21.96 3.07 21.37
C MET A 206 -23.22 3.74 20.80
N GLN A 207 -23.24 5.07 20.67
CA GLN A 207 -24.33 5.80 20.03
C GLN A 207 -24.45 5.44 18.54
N ALA A 208 -23.34 5.41 17.81
CA ALA A 208 -23.32 5.10 16.39
C ALA A 208 -23.90 3.69 16.12
N ILE A 209 -23.53 2.69 16.91
CA ILE A 209 -24.07 1.32 16.78
C ILE A 209 -25.59 1.28 16.96
N VAL A 210 -26.16 2.13 17.82
CA VAL A 210 -27.60 2.20 18.07
C VAL A 210 -28.35 2.96 16.97
N TRP A 211 -27.78 4.07 16.47
CA TRP A 211 -28.54 5.04 15.68
C TRP A 211 -28.11 5.22 14.23
N GLU A 212 -26.86 4.89 13.89
CA GLU A 212 -26.30 5.15 12.57
C GLU A 212 -26.46 3.97 11.61
N ASP A 213 -26.53 4.29 10.32
CA ASP A 213 -26.62 3.32 9.24
C ASP A 213 -25.22 2.88 8.79
N ALA A 214 -25.08 1.58 8.54
CA ALA A 214 -23.81 0.99 8.16
C ALA A 214 -23.38 1.36 6.73
N ALA A 215 -24.33 1.47 5.79
CA ALA A 215 -23.99 1.79 4.40
C ALA A 215 -23.52 3.24 4.26
N GLU A 216 -24.12 4.17 5.00
CA GLU A 216 -23.66 5.57 5.04
C GLU A 216 -22.23 5.66 5.59
N ASN A 217 -21.94 4.99 6.71
CA ASN A 217 -20.60 4.95 7.29
C ASN A 217 -19.57 4.30 6.36
N GLU A 218 -19.93 3.22 5.64
CA GLU A 218 -19.05 2.60 4.64
C GLU A 218 -18.73 3.55 3.49
N GLU A 219 -19.69 4.38 3.05
CA GLU A 219 -19.44 5.41 2.03
C GLU A 219 -18.50 6.53 2.54
N PHE A 220 -18.62 6.95 3.79
CA PHE A 220 -17.67 7.88 4.40
C PHE A 220 -16.26 7.27 4.50
N ALA A 221 -16.14 6.04 5.01
CA ALA A 221 -14.87 5.33 5.10
C ALA A 221 -14.21 5.17 3.72
N LEU A 222 -14.99 4.85 2.68
CA LEU A 222 -14.49 4.73 1.31
C LEU A 222 -13.94 6.05 0.78
N ARG A 223 -14.61 7.18 1.08
CA ARG A 223 -14.15 8.51 0.67
C ARG A 223 -12.83 8.89 1.33
N TRP A 224 -12.68 8.66 2.63
CA TRP A 224 -11.44 8.93 3.36
C TRP A 224 -10.29 8.07 2.86
N ARG A 225 -10.55 6.77 2.69
CA ARG A 225 -9.61 5.83 2.08
C ARG A 225 -9.15 6.30 0.71
N ARG A 226 -10.06 6.73 -0.17
CA ARG A 226 -9.69 7.20 -1.53
C ARG A 226 -8.70 8.35 -1.46
N GLY A 227 -8.96 9.37 -0.65
CA GLY A 227 -8.04 10.49 -0.47
C GLY A 227 -6.65 10.04 0.00
N ARG A 228 -6.57 9.14 0.99
CA ARG A 228 -5.29 8.62 1.47
C ARG A 228 -4.57 7.73 0.45
N LEU A 229 -5.30 6.93 -0.33
CA LEU A 229 -4.70 6.16 -1.42
C LEU A 229 -4.14 7.08 -2.51
N GLU A 230 -4.81 8.19 -2.80
CA GLU A 230 -4.29 9.22 -3.71
C GLU A 230 -3.03 9.89 -3.18
N ASP A 231 -2.96 10.19 -1.88
CA ASP A 231 -1.74 10.69 -1.23
C ASP A 231 -0.59 9.68 -1.28
N LEU A 232 -0.92 8.37 -1.28
CA LEU A 232 0.01 7.27 -1.55
C LEU A 232 0.30 7.08 -3.05
N GLY A 233 -0.20 7.95 -3.93
CA GLY A 233 0.06 7.89 -5.37
C GLY A 233 -0.76 6.83 -6.13
N PHE A 234 -1.81 6.28 -5.54
CA PHE A 234 -2.80 5.43 -6.21
C PHE A 234 -4.00 6.29 -6.67
N PRO A 235 -4.14 6.54 -7.98
CA PRO A 235 -5.19 7.43 -8.48
C PRO A 235 -6.60 6.81 -8.32
N PRO A 236 -7.66 7.62 -8.41
CA PRO A 236 -9.03 7.13 -8.51
C PRO A 236 -9.22 6.19 -9.70
N ILE A 237 -10.17 5.25 -9.59
CA ILE A 237 -10.39 4.20 -10.60
C ILE A 237 -10.78 4.76 -11.98
N ASP A 238 -11.54 5.86 -12.01
CA ASP A 238 -11.98 6.53 -13.22
C ASP A 238 -10.82 7.21 -13.97
N GLU A 239 -9.86 7.77 -13.24
CA GLU A 239 -8.61 8.26 -13.81
C GLU A 239 -7.72 7.11 -14.28
N ALA A 240 -7.54 6.09 -13.42
CA ALA A 240 -6.67 4.94 -13.68
C ALA A 240 -7.04 4.23 -14.99
N ILE A 241 -8.33 3.93 -15.21
CA ILE A 241 -8.81 3.27 -16.43
C ILE A 241 -8.50 4.08 -17.70
N GLY A 242 -8.29 5.40 -17.56
CA GLY A 242 -7.91 6.29 -18.66
C GLY A 242 -6.62 5.89 -19.38
N VAL A 243 -5.70 5.15 -18.75
CA VAL A 243 -4.48 4.65 -19.43
C VAL A 243 -4.80 3.57 -20.47
N TYR A 244 -5.97 2.91 -20.38
CA TYR A 244 -6.46 1.91 -21.33
C TYR A 244 -7.48 2.46 -22.34
N ALA A 245 -7.73 3.77 -22.32
CA ALA A 245 -8.69 4.42 -23.21
C ALA A 245 -8.41 4.06 -24.67
N HIS A 246 -9.47 3.79 -25.42
CA HIS A 246 -9.35 3.44 -26.83
C HIS A 246 -8.83 4.65 -27.63
N LEU A 247 -7.82 4.41 -28.47
CA LEU A 247 -7.31 5.36 -29.43
C LEU A 247 -7.63 4.89 -30.86
N ARG A 248 -8.15 5.80 -31.69
CA ARG A 248 -8.30 5.53 -33.13
C ARG A 248 -6.92 5.38 -33.78
N GLU A 249 -6.81 4.57 -34.84
CA GLU A 249 -5.52 4.23 -35.47
C GLU A 249 -4.73 5.48 -35.91
N GLU A 250 -5.41 6.52 -36.37
CA GLU A 250 -4.78 7.77 -36.84
C GLU A 250 -4.08 8.52 -35.70
N LYS A 251 -4.44 8.21 -34.45
CA LYS A 251 -3.91 8.83 -33.24
C LYS A 251 -2.75 8.04 -32.61
N TRP A 252 -2.47 6.83 -33.09
CA TRP A 252 -1.40 5.99 -32.53
C TRP A 252 0.00 6.56 -32.76
N ALA A 253 0.19 7.33 -33.83
CA ALA A 253 1.45 7.99 -34.15
C ALA A 253 1.48 9.47 -33.75
N GLU A 254 0.43 10.00 -33.11
CA GLU A 254 0.37 11.41 -32.72
C GLU A 254 1.36 11.67 -31.57
N VAL A 255 2.23 12.65 -31.80
CA VAL A 255 3.14 13.20 -30.79
C VAL A 255 2.56 14.57 -30.43
N PRO A 256 2.18 14.81 -29.16
CA PRO A 256 1.66 16.10 -28.74
C PRO A 256 2.65 17.23 -29.09
N GLU A 257 2.12 18.35 -29.59
CA GLU A 257 2.90 19.60 -29.72
C GLU A 257 2.88 20.30 -28.36
N GLY A 258 3.97 20.25 -27.60
CA GLY A 258 4.03 20.83 -26.27
C GLY A 258 5.39 20.68 -25.58
N PRO A 259 5.58 21.36 -24.43
CA PRO A 259 6.80 21.25 -23.63
C PRO A 259 7.03 19.80 -23.17
N PRO A 260 8.28 19.44 -22.78
CA PRO A 260 8.65 18.07 -22.48
C PRO A 260 7.72 17.43 -21.45
N ALA A 261 7.41 16.15 -21.66
CA ALA A 261 6.55 15.36 -20.77
C ALA A 261 7.20 15.05 -19.41
N LEU A 262 8.48 15.37 -19.28
CA LEU A 262 9.31 15.11 -18.11
C LEU A 262 9.31 16.36 -17.21
N VAL A 263 8.24 16.53 -16.43
CA VAL A 263 8.21 17.49 -15.32
C VAL A 263 8.42 16.72 -14.03
N ALA A 264 9.43 17.12 -13.25
CA ALA A 264 9.64 16.57 -11.92
C ALA A 264 8.62 17.17 -10.96
N GLU A 265 7.71 16.34 -10.45
CA GLU A 265 6.86 16.69 -9.32
C GLU A 265 7.33 15.86 -8.12
N ASP A 266 7.43 16.51 -6.96
CA ASP A 266 7.80 15.86 -5.70
C ASP A 266 6.61 15.04 -5.20
N PHE A 267 6.58 13.74 -5.52
CA PHE A 267 5.59 12.81 -5.00
C PHE A 267 6.17 11.95 -3.87
N HIS A 268 5.36 11.70 -2.83
CA HIS A 268 5.64 10.66 -1.84
C HIS A 268 5.40 9.29 -2.47
N LEU A 269 6.37 8.40 -2.37
CA LEU A 269 6.23 7.02 -2.84
C LEU A 269 5.83 6.13 -1.66
N PRO A 270 4.70 5.41 -1.73
CA PRO A 270 4.19 4.58 -0.63
C PRO A 270 5.00 3.29 -0.44
N VAL A 271 5.88 3.00 -1.41
CA VAL A 271 6.77 1.84 -1.50
C VAL A 271 8.20 2.33 -1.60
N TYR A 272 9.15 1.48 -1.21
CA TYR A 272 10.54 1.80 -1.46
C TYR A 272 10.78 1.80 -2.98
N PRO A 273 11.39 2.85 -3.55
CA PRO A 273 11.53 2.98 -4.99
C PRO A 273 12.32 1.77 -5.53
N PRO A 274 11.72 0.94 -6.41
CA PRO A 274 12.42 -0.22 -6.95
C PRO A 274 13.57 0.27 -7.84
N LYS A 275 14.70 -0.44 -7.81
CA LYS A 275 15.78 -0.21 -8.77
C LYS A 275 15.28 -0.64 -10.15
N LEU A 276 14.87 0.32 -10.97
CA LEU A 276 14.55 0.03 -12.36
C LEU A 276 15.83 -0.38 -13.10
N PRO A 277 15.78 -1.40 -13.97
CA PRO A 277 16.94 -1.90 -14.69
C PRO A 277 17.30 -0.97 -15.86
N VAL A 278 17.61 0.30 -15.57
CA VAL A 278 18.02 1.26 -16.60
C VAL A 278 19.43 0.91 -17.08
N GLY A 279 19.56 0.60 -18.36
CA GLY A 279 20.82 0.23 -18.97
C GLY A 279 20.63 -0.32 -20.38
N LEU A 280 21.72 -0.39 -21.15
CA LEU A 280 21.68 -0.90 -22.52
C LEU A 280 21.27 -2.37 -22.60
N GLU A 281 21.50 -3.13 -21.54
CA GLU A 281 21.12 -4.56 -21.42
C GLU A 281 19.71 -4.77 -20.84
N ALA A 282 18.95 -3.69 -20.62
CA ALA A 282 17.59 -3.82 -20.09
C ALA A 282 16.69 -4.63 -21.04
N SER A 283 15.81 -5.44 -20.45
CA SER A 283 14.85 -6.26 -21.19
C SER A 283 13.89 -5.41 -22.03
N HIS A 284 13.45 -4.27 -21.48
CA HIS A 284 12.42 -3.41 -22.06
C HIS A 284 13.02 -2.22 -22.80
N LEU A 285 12.51 -1.93 -24.00
CA LEU A 285 12.97 -0.80 -24.83
C LEU A 285 12.92 0.52 -24.08
N LEU A 286 11.87 0.73 -23.27
CA LEU A 286 11.71 1.90 -22.42
C LEU A 286 12.95 2.19 -21.57
N PHE A 287 13.48 1.16 -20.87
CA PHE A 287 14.62 1.31 -19.98
C PHE A 287 15.96 1.39 -20.71
N ARG A 288 16.07 0.76 -21.89
CA ARG A 288 17.24 0.98 -22.77
C ARG A 288 17.32 2.42 -23.26
N ALA A 289 16.19 2.96 -23.72
CA ALA A 289 16.10 4.35 -24.18
C ALA A 289 16.33 5.36 -23.04
N ALA A 290 15.86 5.04 -21.83
CA ALA A 290 16.10 5.85 -20.63
C ALA A 290 17.59 5.98 -20.25
N ALA A 291 18.46 5.05 -20.69
CA ALA A 291 19.90 5.11 -20.44
C ALA A 291 20.58 6.26 -21.22
N GLU A 292 19.98 6.74 -22.30
CA GLU A 292 20.46 7.87 -23.11
C GLU A 292 19.98 9.24 -22.60
N LEU A 293 19.11 9.24 -21.58
CA LEU A 293 18.65 10.46 -20.91
C LEU A 293 19.70 10.93 -19.89
N ASP A 294 19.75 12.24 -19.65
CA ASP A 294 20.55 12.78 -18.54
C ASP A 294 19.94 12.43 -17.17
N SER A 295 20.60 12.85 -16.09
CA SER A 295 20.18 12.50 -14.72
C SER A 295 18.81 13.05 -14.35
N ASP A 296 18.50 14.27 -14.78
CA ASP A 296 17.27 14.97 -14.40
C ASP A 296 16.10 14.43 -15.23
N GLU A 297 16.32 14.25 -16.53
CA GLU A 297 15.38 13.60 -17.46
C GLU A 297 15.04 12.17 -17.00
N ARG A 298 16.05 11.40 -16.59
CA ARG A 298 15.85 10.02 -16.12
C ARG A 298 15.07 9.98 -14.81
N SER A 299 15.31 10.93 -13.91
CA SER A 299 14.58 11.04 -12.64
C SER A 299 13.11 11.39 -12.89
N ALA A 300 12.84 12.36 -13.75
CA ALA A 300 11.46 12.70 -14.15
C ALA A 300 10.75 11.52 -14.85
N LEU A 301 11.46 10.78 -15.72
CA LEU A 301 10.90 9.59 -16.37
C LEU A 301 10.56 8.51 -15.35
N PHE A 302 11.44 8.31 -14.35
CA PHE A 302 11.21 7.36 -13.27
C PHE A 302 9.91 7.69 -12.53
N PHE A 303 9.69 8.94 -12.13
CA PHE A 303 8.45 9.35 -11.46
C PHE A 303 7.21 9.13 -12.34
N ALA A 304 7.26 9.59 -13.59
CA ALA A 304 6.15 9.38 -14.54
C ALA A 304 5.85 7.89 -14.78
N PHE A 305 6.88 7.06 -14.78
CA PHE A 305 6.74 5.62 -14.94
C PHE A 305 6.14 4.93 -13.71
N ILE A 306 6.55 5.32 -12.49
CA ILE A 306 5.95 4.78 -11.26
C ILE A 306 4.50 5.21 -11.15
N SER A 307 4.17 6.47 -11.47
CA SER A 307 2.79 6.93 -11.55
C SER A 307 1.97 6.07 -12.53
N LEU A 308 2.50 5.79 -13.72
CA LEU A 308 1.86 4.87 -14.67
C LEU A 308 1.68 3.46 -14.08
N ALA A 309 2.68 2.91 -13.39
CA ALA A 309 2.57 1.60 -12.76
C ALA A 309 1.43 1.57 -11.71
N ASN A 310 1.28 2.63 -10.91
CA ASN A 310 0.17 2.76 -9.96
C ASN A 310 -1.19 2.86 -10.68
N HIS A 311 -1.28 3.61 -11.78
CA HIS A 311 -2.48 3.62 -12.63
C HIS A 311 -2.82 2.22 -13.15
N VAL A 312 -1.81 1.47 -13.59
CA VAL A 312 -2.00 0.08 -14.05
C VAL A 312 -2.49 -0.82 -12.91
N ALA A 313 -1.91 -0.71 -11.71
CA ALA A 313 -2.32 -1.50 -10.55
C ALA A 313 -3.79 -1.25 -10.17
N VAL A 314 -4.21 0.02 -10.12
CA VAL A 314 -5.60 0.39 -9.82
C VAL A 314 -6.54 -0.03 -10.94
N ALA A 315 -6.22 0.27 -12.20
CA ALA A 315 -7.06 -0.04 -13.35
C ALA A 315 -7.26 -1.55 -13.55
N ASP A 316 -6.24 -2.35 -13.25
CA ASP A 316 -6.32 -3.82 -13.29
C ASP A 316 -6.95 -4.42 -12.01
N ARG A 317 -7.35 -3.59 -11.04
CA ARG A 317 -7.90 -3.98 -9.73
C ARG A 317 -6.97 -4.93 -8.96
N MET A 318 -5.67 -4.65 -8.98
CA MET A 318 -4.69 -5.42 -8.22
C MET A 318 -4.88 -5.19 -6.70
N PRO A 319 -4.67 -6.21 -5.86
CA PRO A 319 -4.69 -6.05 -4.41
C PRO A 319 -3.51 -5.19 -3.95
N LEU A 320 -3.75 -3.92 -3.62
CA LEU A 320 -2.68 -2.95 -3.33
C LEU A 320 -1.87 -3.29 -2.06
N GLY A 321 -2.45 -4.04 -1.13
CA GLY A 321 -1.77 -4.61 0.04
C GLY A 321 -0.94 -5.86 -0.23
N ASP A 322 -0.81 -6.32 -1.47
CA ASP A 322 0.04 -7.46 -1.82
C ASP A 322 1.39 -7.02 -2.39
N ALA A 323 2.47 -7.63 -1.88
CA ALA A 323 3.84 -7.34 -2.29
C ALA A 323 4.11 -7.55 -3.79
N GLU A 324 3.38 -8.45 -4.44
CA GLU A 324 3.56 -8.81 -5.85
C GLU A 324 2.81 -7.88 -6.81
N SER A 325 1.84 -7.09 -6.30
CA SER A 325 1.00 -6.23 -7.14
C SER A 325 1.80 -5.13 -7.82
N ILE A 326 2.64 -4.42 -7.07
CA ILE A 326 3.47 -3.33 -7.62
C ILE A 326 4.52 -3.85 -8.62
N PRO A 327 5.30 -4.90 -8.33
CA PRO A 327 6.19 -5.53 -9.32
C PRO A 327 5.45 -5.97 -10.59
N THR A 328 4.27 -6.58 -10.45
CA THR A 328 3.45 -7.02 -11.59
C THR A 328 2.99 -5.83 -12.43
N ALA A 329 2.54 -4.76 -11.80
CA ALA A 329 2.12 -3.53 -12.47
C ALA A 329 3.30 -2.83 -13.18
N ILE A 330 4.47 -2.77 -12.56
CA ILE A 330 5.71 -2.25 -13.14
C ILE A 330 6.11 -3.04 -14.39
N GLU A 331 6.12 -4.37 -14.31
CA GLU A 331 6.50 -5.21 -15.45
C GLU A 331 5.52 -5.03 -16.61
N LYS A 332 4.20 -4.98 -16.33
CA LYS A 332 3.19 -4.70 -17.34
C LYS A 332 3.35 -3.30 -17.94
N ALA A 333 3.53 -2.28 -17.11
CA ALA A 333 3.76 -0.90 -17.55
C ALA A 333 4.98 -0.82 -18.48
N ALA A 334 6.10 -1.44 -18.10
CA ALA A 334 7.34 -1.44 -18.88
C ALA A 334 7.17 -2.14 -20.22
N ARG A 335 6.57 -3.33 -20.24
CA ARG A 335 6.33 -4.10 -21.47
C ARG A 335 5.42 -3.34 -22.44
N VAL A 336 4.25 -2.91 -21.97
CA VAL A 336 3.22 -2.30 -22.83
C VAL A 336 3.66 -0.92 -23.30
N ALA A 337 4.28 -0.10 -22.45
CA ALA A 337 4.84 1.18 -22.88
C ALA A 337 5.99 1.01 -23.89
N SER A 338 6.78 -0.07 -23.77
CA SER A 338 7.83 -0.38 -24.75
C SER A 338 7.26 -0.70 -26.14
N ILE A 339 6.13 -1.43 -26.21
CA ILE A 339 5.42 -1.71 -27.47
C ILE A 339 4.96 -0.40 -28.14
N GLY A 340 4.37 0.51 -27.36
CA GLY A 340 3.98 1.82 -27.89
C GLY A 340 5.17 2.65 -28.36
N LEU A 341 6.26 2.68 -27.58
CA LEU A 341 7.49 3.39 -27.94
C LEU A 341 8.11 2.86 -29.23
N GLU A 342 8.18 1.53 -29.39
CA GLU A 342 8.67 0.88 -30.61
C GLU A 342 7.83 1.27 -31.83
N HIS A 343 6.51 1.26 -31.68
CA HIS A 343 5.60 1.66 -32.76
C HIS A 343 5.85 3.12 -33.18
N LEU A 344 5.90 4.06 -32.23
CA LEU A 344 6.14 5.47 -32.53
C LEU A 344 7.52 5.69 -33.18
N ALA A 345 8.57 5.06 -32.63
CA ALA A 345 9.93 5.17 -33.16
C ALA A 345 9.99 4.73 -34.63
N ARG A 346 9.32 3.62 -34.96
CA ARG A 346 9.24 3.10 -36.33
C ARG A 346 8.47 4.02 -37.28
N VAL A 347 7.29 4.51 -36.88
CA VAL A 347 6.43 5.32 -37.74
C VAL A 347 7.00 6.73 -37.96
N ARG A 348 7.67 7.29 -36.95
CA ARG A 348 8.27 8.64 -37.01
C ARG A 348 9.71 8.65 -37.53
N ALA A 349 10.36 7.48 -37.60
CA ALA A 349 11.80 7.38 -37.86
C ALA A 349 12.63 8.26 -36.90
N GLU A 350 12.21 8.33 -35.63
CA GLU A 350 12.88 9.06 -34.55
C GLU A 350 13.47 8.08 -33.53
N SER A 351 14.53 8.50 -32.81
CA SER A 351 15.11 7.64 -31.77
C SER A 351 14.13 7.50 -30.58
N PRO A 352 14.08 6.33 -29.91
CA PRO A 352 13.28 6.14 -28.71
C PRO A 352 13.58 7.17 -27.61
N ALA A 353 14.85 7.53 -27.41
CA ALA A 353 15.25 8.53 -26.42
C ALA A 353 14.74 9.96 -26.77
N SER A 354 14.64 10.31 -28.05
CA SER A 354 14.01 11.57 -28.48
C SER A 354 12.52 11.58 -28.14
N LEU A 355 11.83 10.46 -28.39
CA LEU A 355 10.41 10.33 -28.11
C LEU A 355 10.09 10.39 -26.61
N LEU A 356 10.94 9.80 -25.74
CA LEU A 356 10.74 9.87 -24.29
C LEU A 356 10.76 11.30 -23.73
N ARG A 357 11.45 12.23 -24.38
CA ARG A 357 11.45 13.65 -23.98
C ARG A 357 10.14 14.36 -24.34
N ARG A 358 9.43 13.88 -25.36
CA ARG A 358 8.29 14.56 -25.99
C ARG A 358 6.95 13.91 -25.71
N VAL A 359 6.94 12.62 -25.35
CA VAL A 359 5.73 11.81 -25.22
C VAL A 359 5.62 11.27 -23.80
N ALA A 360 4.48 11.55 -23.14
CA ALA A 360 4.20 11.02 -21.82
C ALA A 360 4.17 9.49 -21.83
N VAL A 361 4.75 8.86 -20.81
CA VAL A 361 4.83 7.39 -20.71
C VAL A 361 3.43 6.76 -20.69
N ALA A 362 2.45 7.43 -20.07
CA ALA A 362 1.05 6.99 -20.10
C ALA A 362 0.46 6.95 -21.52
N HIS A 363 0.86 7.86 -22.42
CA HIS A 363 0.45 7.81 -23.83
C HIS A 363 1.12 6.66 -24.57
N LEU A 364 2.42 6.43 -24.33
CA LEU A 364 3.14 5.28 -24.89
C LEU A 364 2.46 3.97 -24.47
N PHE A 365 2.11 3.84 -23.18
CA PHE A 365 1.34 2.71 -22.67
C PHE A 365 -0.01 2.58 -23.37
N ARG A 366 -0.76 3.67 -23.50
CA ARG A 366 -2.09 3.65 -24.16
C ARG A 366 -1.99 3.19 -25.62
N VAL A 367 -0.98 3.64 -26.36
CA VAL A 367 -0.71 3.17 -27.72
C VAL A 367 -0.39 1.67 -27.71
N GLY A 368 0.52 1.23 -26.84
CA GLY A 368 0.86 -0.18 -26.69
C GLY A 368 -0.34 -1.08 -26.37
N ALA A 369 -1.21 -0.64 -25.46
CA ALA A 369 -2.42 -1.38 -25.06
C ALA A 369 -3.43 -1.50 -26.22
N ASN A 370 -3.55 -0.48 -27.08
CA ASN A 370 -4.40 -0.55 -28.27
C ASN A 370 -3.79 -1.48 -29.34
N LEU A 371 -2.47 -1.55 -29.46
CA LEU A 371 -1.77 -2.49 -30.35
C LEU A 371 -1.94 -3.94 -29.91
N GLU A 372 -1.74 -4.24 -28.62
CA GLU A 372 -1.96 -5.59 -28.06
C GLU A 372 -3.41 -6.04 -28.27
N ARG A 373 -4.39 -5.14 -28.07
CA ARG A 373 -5.83 -5.45 -28.26
C ARG A 373 -6.19 -5.76 -29.71
N THR A 374 -5.49 -5.18 -30.68
CA THR A 374 -5.78 -5.35 -32.12
C THR A 374 -5.06 -6.54 -32.75
N GLY A 375 -4.21 -7.27 -31.98
CA GLY A 375 -3.51 -8.46 -32.47
C GLY A 375 -2.47 -8.17 -33.56
N ARG A 376 -2.10 -6.91 -33.78
CA ARG A 376 -1.03 -6.54 -34.70
C ARG A 376 0.31 -6.68 -33.98
N GLU A 377 0.96 -7.84 -34.13
CA GLU A 377 2.41 -7.90 -33.99
C GLU A 377 3.04 -6.81 -34.89
N PRO A 378 4.17 -6.19 -34.49
CA PRO A 378 4.85 -5.21 -35.33
C PRO A 378 5.36 -5.90 -36.59
N GLN A 379 4.53 -5.88 -37.65
CA GLN A 379 4.90 -6.42 -38.96
C GLN A 379 6.15 -5.72 -39.50
N ASP A 380 7.17 -6.55 -39.72
CA ASP A 380 8.28 -6.50 -40.67
C ASP A 380 8.84 -5.13 -41.10
N ALA A 381 10.10 -4.89 -40.71
CA ALA A 381 10.98 -3.96 -41.40
C ALA A 381 11.36 -4.50 -42.80
N PRO A 382 11.38 -3.66 -43.86
CA PRO A 382 11.84 -4.11 -45.17
C PRO A 382 13.36 -4.32 -45.15
N ARG A 383 13.78 -5.42 -45.79
CA ARG A 383 15.19 -5.78 -46.04
C ARG A 383 15.95 -4.75 -46.86
#